data_AF-A0A956KP13-F1
#
_entry.id   AF-A0A956KP13-F1
#
_cell.length_a   1.000
_cell.length_b   1.000
_cell.length_c   1.000
_cell.angle_alpha   90.00
_cell.angle_beta   90.00
_cell.angle_gamma   90.00
#
_symmetry.space_group_name_H-M   'P 1'
#
loop_
_entity.id
_entity.type
_entity.pdbx_description
1 polymer ?
#
loop_
_entity_poly.entity_id
_entity_poly.type
_entity_poly.pdbx_seq_one_letter_code
_entity_poly.pdbx_strand_id
1 'polypeptide(L)'
;PGTLSADAETELPPADPSAPAGQALADGSITITAADSDRPGSWAGIHVQDQGQLRLHGVALERGGDRGEGVVLAEGASTLRLESCRFSADLVGVELRGSEVVVEVFSDNDFAEVPVALRIGPEQLGTVAGDNHYDEAARIEVARGKVEHDASWAVQGAPIHLLGDVYVDKNATLTVAAGNRLAFAAGAVLGVGYYQRGALDMRASADAPIVLGPAEDGQRWGGVVLGGFARDTHLEHVRLRSSEGPGVELREQAEATLVKVDCAGCGGATVKWSCAAKVGNIGVTASDGTPAALAAPSGCK
;
A
#
# COMPACT_ATOMS: atom_id res chain seq x y z
N PRO A 1 3.25 -29.97 6.16
CA PRO A 1 2.48 -28.98 5.35
C PRO A 1 1.01 -29.42 5.22
N GLY A 2 0.11 -28.66 5.84
CA GLY A 2 -1.34 -28.84 5.69
C GLY A 2 -1.89 -27.84 4.67
N THR A 3 -2.93 -28.23 3.96
CA THR A 3 -3.66 -27.36 3.03
C THR A 3 -5.11 -27.27 3.47
N LEU A 4 -5.62 -26.05 3.61
CA LEU A 4 -7.06 -25.78 3.71
C LEU A 4 -7.52 -25.19 2.37
N SER A 5 -8.48 -25.85 1.72
CA SER A 5 -9.10 -25.38 0.48
C SER A 5 -10.61 -25.36 0.67
N ALA A 6 -11.24 -24.24 0.37
CA ALA A 6 -12.68 -24.09 0.34
C ALA A 6 -13.08 -23.30 -0.91
N ASP A 7 -14.07 -23.80 -1.62
CA ASP A 7 -14.54 -23.26 -2.89
C ASP A 7 -16.07 -23.30 -2.88
N ALA A 8 -16.69 -22.13 -2.98
CA ALA A 8 -18.13 -22.02 -3.16
C ALA A 8 -18.41 -21.88 -4.66
N GLU A 9 -18.64 -23.00 -5.34
CA GLU A 9 -19.12 -23.00 -6.73
C GLU A 9 -20.55 -22.43 -6.77
N THR A 10 -20.68 -21.14 -6.99
CA THR A 10 -21.94 -20.54 -7.46
C THR A 10 -21.66 -19.65 -8.64
N GLU A 11 -22.35 -19.91 -9.75
CA GLU A 11 -22.34 -19.07 -10.94
C GLU A 11 -22.90 -17.69 -10.53
N LEU A 12 -22.01 -16.75 -10.19
CA LEU A 12 -22.38 -15.39 -9.82
C LEU A 12 -23.04 -14.72 -11.05
N PRO A 13 -24.28 -14.20 -10.94
CA PRO A 13 -24.81 -13.32 -11.97
C PRO A 13 -23.86 -12.12 -12.13
N PRO A 14 -23.77 -11.51 -13.33
CA PRO A 14 -22.82 -10.44 -13.60
C PRO A 14 -22.95 -9.33 -12.55
N ALA A 15 -21.82 -8.89 -12.02
CA ALA A 15 -21.72 -7.86 -11.00
C ALA A 15 -22.55 -6.63 -11.41
N ASP A 16 -23.54 -6.28 -10.60
CA ASP A 16 -24.28 -5.03 -10.73
C ASP A 16 -23.50 -3.93 -9.98
N PRO A 17 -22.87 -2.98 -10.69
CA PRO A 17 -22.08 -1.91 -10.07
C PRO A 17 -22.94 -0.91 -9.27
N SER A 18 -24.26 -1.10 -9.20
CA SER A 18 -25.19 -0.30 -8.42
C SER A 18 -25.74 -1.00 -7.17
N ALA A 19 -25.30 -2.23 -6.88
CA ALA A 19 -25.73 -2.96 -5.70
C ALA A 19 -25.09 -2.39 -4.41
N PRO A 20 -25.87 -2.15 -3.34
CA PRO A 20 -25.32 -1.73 -2.05
C PRO A 20 -24.42 -2.82 -1.45
N ALA A 21 -23.37 -2.40 -0.73
CA ALA A 21 -22.54 -3.27 0.10
C ALA A 21 -23.43 -4.13 1.01
N GLY A 22 -23.15 -5.44 1.06
CA GLY A 22 -23.90 -6.40 1.89
C GLY A 22 -24.98 -7.24 1.20
N GLN A 23 -24.87 -7.55 -0.11
CA GLN A 23 -25.74 -8.58 -0.71
C GLN A 23 -25.64 -9.90 0.05
N ALA A 24 -26.74 -10.49 0.52
CA ALA A 24 -26.73 -11.84 1.12
C ALA A 24 -25.97 -12.83 0.22
N LEU A 25 -25.17 -13.71 0.83
CA LEU A 25 -24.47 -14.74 0.08
C LEU A 25 -25.47 -15.60 -0.70
N ALA A 26 -25.10 -16.04 -1.90
CA ALA A 26 -25.91 -16.94 -2.68
C ALA A 26 -26.16 -18.26 -1.91
N ASP A 27 -27.30 -18.90 -2.17
CA ASP A 27 -27.57 -20.26 -1.69
C ASP A 27 -26.38 -21.18 -2.07
N GLY A 28 -25.71 -21.75 -1.07
CA GLY A 28 -24.52 -22.60 -1.26
C GLY A 28 -23.18 -21.99 -0.83
N SER A 29 -23.15 -20.76 -0.34
CA SER A 29 -21.93 -20.14 0.17
C SER A 29 -21.35 -20.83 1.40
N ILE A 30 -20.03 -20.90 1.49
CA ILE A 30 -19.32 -21.35 2.69
C ILE A 30 -19.13 -20.14 3.61
N THR A 31 -19.74 -20.17 4.80
CA THR A 31 -19.54 -19.16 5.85
C THR A 31 -18.73 -19.74 7.01
N ILE A 32 -17.67 -19.03 7.40
CA ILE A 32 -16.85 -19.34 8.57
C ILE A 32 -17.07 -18.25 9.62
N THR A 33 -17.67 -18.63 10.74
CA THR A 33 -18.00 -17.71 11.84
C THR A 33 -18.02 -18.45 13.19
N ALA A 34 -18.17 -17.71 14.28
CA ALA A 34 -18.32 -18.29 15.62
C ALA A 34 -19.70 -18.96 15.79
N ALA A 35 -19.75 -20.09 16.50
CA ALA A 35 -21.00 -20.85 16.66
C ALA A 35 -22.05 -20.15 17.53
N ASP A 36 -21.62 -19.41 18.56
CA ASP A 36 -22.50 -18.92 19.63
C ASP A 36 -22.34 -17.41 19.92
N SER A 37 -21.79 -16.62 19.00
CA SER A 37 -21.58 -15.17 19.23
C SER A 37 -21.58 -14.35 17.94
N ASP A 38 -22.37 -13.28 17.94
CA ASP A 38 -22.58 -12.38 16.80
C ASP A 38 -21.75 -11.08 16.88
N ARG A 39 -20.68 -11.05 17.67
CA ARG A 39 -19.83 -9.86 17.84
C ARG A 39 -18.54 -9.94 17.02
N PRO A 40 -18.01 -8.84 16.47
CA PRO A 40 -16.63 -8.82 15.94
C PRO A 40 -15.62 -9.38 16.95
N GLY A 41 -14.65 -10.16 16.47
CA GLY A 41 -13.67 -10.83 17.34
C GLY A 41 -14.25 -11.98 18.17
N SER A 42 -15.34 -12.62 17.72
CA SER A 42 -15.91 -13.79 18.40
C SER A 42 -15.10 -15.07 18.23
N TRP A 43 -14.17 -15.08 17.27
CA TRP A 43 -13.20 -16.14 17.06
C TRP A 43 -11.88 -15.56 16.53
N ALA A 44 -10.78 -16.31 16.69
CA ALA A 44 -9.45 -15.84 16.32
C ALA A 44 -9.31 -15.58 14.81
N GLY A 45 -9.69 -16.56 14.00
CA GLY A 45 -9.42 -16.54 12.57
C GLY A 45 -8.78 -17.83 12.09
N ILE A 46 -8.37 -17.82 10.83
CA ILE A 46 -7.59 -18.87 10.18
C ILE A 46 -6.12 -18.45 10.22
N HIS A 47 -5.28 -19.27 10.86
CA HIS A 47 -3.84 -19.04 10.92
C HIS A 47 -3.10 -20.02 10.00
N VAL A 48 -2.35 -19.48 9.05
CA VAL A 48 -1.52 -20.23 8.10
C VAL A 48 -0.05 -19.98 8.44
N GLN A 49 0.60 -21.01 8.98
CA GLN A 49 2.00 -20.93 9.44
C GLN A 49 2.92 -21.75 8.54
N ASP A 50 4.18 -21.32 8.48
CA ASP A 50 5.27 -22.02 7.81
C ASP A 50 4.88 -22.42 6.37
N GLN A 51 4.99 -23.69 5.99
CA GLN A 51 4.64 -24.18 4.65
C GLN A 51 3.14 -24.48 4.48
N GLY A 52 2.28 -23.85 5.27
CA GLY A 52 0.83 -23.99 5.20
C GLY A 52 0.26 -23.34 3.94
N GLN A 53 -0.87 -23.85 3.46
CA GLN A 53 -1.55 -23.32 2.28
C GLN A 53 -3.03 -23.06 2.57
N LEU A 54 -3.51 -21.89 2.20
CA LEU A 54 -4.92 -21.51 2.27
C LEU A 54 -5.41 -21.07 0.90
N ARG A 55 -6.49 -21.69 0.43
CA ARG A 55 -7.15 -21.34 -0.84
C ARG A 55 -8.63 -21.17 -0.60
N LEU A 56 -9.11 -19.94 -0.71
CA LEU A 56 -10.51 -19.59 -0.55
C LEU A 56 -11.03 -18.93 -1.84
N HIS A 57 -12.13 -19.45 -2.34
CA HIS A 57 -12.89 -18.87 -3.45
C HIS A 57 -14.37 -18.78 -3.06
N GLY A 58 -14.97 -17.59 -3.12
CA GLY A 58 -16.40 -17.42 -2.80
C GLY A 58 -16.77 -17.64 -1.32
N VAL A 59 -15.81 -17.55 -0.41
CA VAL A 59 -16.00 -17.86 1.03
C VAL A 59 -16.29 -16.59 1.81
N ALA A 60 -17.22 -16.66 2.76
CA ALA A 60 -17.47 -15.60 3.73
C ALA A 60 -16.78 -15.90 5.06
N LEU A 61 -16.00 -14.94 5.55
CA LEU A 61 -15.46 -14.92 6.90
C LEU A 61 -16.17 -13.80 7.67
N GLU A 62 -16.71 -14.14 8.83
CA GLU A 62 -17.51 -13.19 9.59
C GLU A 62 -17.14 -13.18 11.06
N ARG A 63 -17.07 -11.96 11.62
CA ARG A 63 -17.00 -11.73 13.07
C ARG A 63 -15.74 -12.32 13.73
N GLY A 64 -14.65 -12.43 12.99
CA GLY A 64 -13.36 -12.92 13.44
C GLY A 64 -12.36 -11.81 13.84
N GLY A 65 -11.10 -12.20 14.02
CA GLY A 65 -10.01 -11.31 14.39
C GLY A 65 -9.81 -11.10 15.89
N ASP A 66 -10.19 -12.08 16.73
CA ASP A 66 -9.82 -12.05 18.16
C ASP A 66 -8.29 -11.90 18.30
N ARG A 67 -7.84 -11.28 19.41
CA ARG A 67 -6.42 -10.96 19.70
C ARG A 67 -5.81 -9.84 18.86
N GLY A 68 -6.63 -9.15 18.08
CA GLY A 68 -6.18 -8.02 17.27
C GLY A 68 -5.36 -8.45 16.05
N GLU A 69 -5.48 -9.71 15.63
CA GLU A 69 -4.90 -10.26 14.40
C GLU A 69 -5.95 -10.25 13.29
N GLY A 70 -5.51 -10.41 12.02
CA GLY A 70 -6.42 -10.67 10.89
C GLY A 70 -7.27 -11.92 11.08
N VAL A 71 -8.54 -11.89 10.66
CA VAL A 71 -9.36 -13.11 10.56
C VAL A 71 -8.74 -14.13 9.61
N VAL A 72 -7.91 -13.69 8.66
CA VAL A 72 -6.87 -14.51 8.04
C VAL A 72 -5.51 -13.97 8.45
N LEU A 73 -4.72 -14.79 9.12
CA LEU A 73 -3.32 -14.52 9.44
C LEU A 73 -2.43 -15.48 8.69
N ALA A 74 -1.43 -14.97 7.96
CA ALA A 74 -0.42 -15.79 7.32
C ALA A 74 0.99 -15.32 7.67
N GLU A 75 1.86 -16.27 7.98
CA GLU A 75 3.24 -16.02 8.36
C GLU A 75 4.18 -17.11 7.84
N GLY A 76 5.48 -16.83 7.88
CA GLY A 76 6.51 -17.70 7.30
C GLY A 76 6.34 -17.86 5.79
N ALA A 77 6.89 -18.93 5.23
CA ALA A 77 6.78 -19.22 3.80
C ALA A 77 5.45 -19.90 3.40
N SER A 78 4.33 -19.34 3.91
CA SER A 78 2.99 -19.83 3.67
C SER A 78 2.47 -19.36 2.31
N THR A 79 1.45 -20.04 1.80
CA THR A 79 0.85 -19.70 0.50
C THR A 79 -0.64 -19.39 0.63
N LEU A 80 -1.06 -18.26 0.05
CA LEU A 80 -2.45 -17.80 0.08
C LEU A 80 -3.02 -17.61 -1.33
N ARG A 81 -4.27 -18.02 -1.51
CA ARG A 81 -5.16 -17.62 -2.61
C ARG A 81 -6.48 -17.16 -2.00
N LEU A 82 -6.84 -15.89 -2.18
CA LEU A 82 -8.09 -15.30 -1.72
C LEU A 82 -8.76 -14.59 -2.90
N GLU A 83 -9.86 -15.16 -3.37
CA GLU A 83 -10.55 -14.69 -4.57
C GLU A 83 -12.06 -14.66 -4.32
N SER A 84 -12.72 -13.57 -4.68
CA SER A 84 -14.18 -13.45 -4.52
C SER A 84 -14.69 -13.75 -3.11
N CYS A 85 -13.86 -13.50 -2.07
CA CYS A 85 -14.23 -13.76 -0.68
C CYS A 85 -14.88 -12.52 -0.06
N ARG A 86 -15.72 -12.75 0.96
CA ARG A 86 -16.28 -11.67 1.78
C ARG A 86 -15.73 -11.72 3.20
N PHE A 87 -15.30 -10.56 3.68
CA PHE A 87 -14.92 -10.31 5.06
C PHE A 87 -15.96 -9.37 5.66
N SER A 88 -16.60 -9.77 6.77
CA SER A 88 -17.68 -8.97 7.34
C SER A 88 -17.67 -8.89 8.86
N ALA A 89 -17.80 -7.68 9.38
CA ALA A 89 -17.79 -7.40 10.82
C ALA A 89 -16.57 -8.01 11.54
N ASP A 90 -15.43 -8.11 10.86
CA ASP A 90 -14.16 -8.54 11.42
C ASP A 90 -13.40 -7.37 12.04
N LEU A 91 -12.60 -7.63 13.08
CA LEU A 91 -11.74 -6.57 13.65
C LEU A 91 -10.62 -6.17 12.68
N VAL A 92 -10.08 -7.15 11.96
CA VAL A 92 -9.05 -7.01 10.92
C VAL A 92 -9.30 -8.09 9.89
N GLY A 93 -9.24 -7.76 8.60
CA GLY A 93 -9.49 -8.70 7.51
C GLY A 93 -8.34 -9.70 7.33
N VAL A 94 -7.29 -9.27 6.63
CA VAL A 94 -6.14 -10.12 6.32
C VAL A 94 -4.85 -9.51 6.86
N GLU A 95 -4.07 -10.32 7.58
CA GLU A 95 -2.75 -9.96 8.10
C GLU A 95 -1.67 -10.87 7.51
N LEU A 96 -0.67 -10.27 6.86
CA LEU A 96 0.48 -10.96 6.29
C LEU A 96 1.74 -10.55 7.05
N ARG A 97 2.37 -11.51 7.75
CA ARG A 97 3.56 -11.26 8.56
C ARG A 97 4.82 -11.78 7.88
N GLY A 98 5.75 -10.86 7.68
CA GLY A 98 7.04 -11.16 7.05
C GLY A 98 6.98 -11.14 5.53
N SER A 99 8.16 -11.21 4.91
CA SER A 99 8.30 -11.11 3.46
C SER A 99 8.21 -12.44 2.72
N GLU A 100 8.16 -13.56 3.45
CA GLU A 100 8.22 -14.91 2.88
C GLU A 100 6.86 -15.46 2.45
N VAL A 101 5.75 -14.81 2.87
CA VAL A 101 4.39 -15.21 2.51
C VAL A 101 4.20 -15.04 1.00
N VAL A 102 3.79 -16.12 0.35
CA VAL A 102 3.49 -16.16 -1.09
C VAL A 102 2.00 -15.96 -1.30
N VAL A 103 1.62 -14.82 -1.90
CA VAL A 103 0.24 -14.56 -2.30
C VAL A 103 0.09 -14.90 -3.78
N GLU A 104 -0.61 -16.00 -4.08
CA GLU A 104 -0.88 -16.45 -5.45
C GLU A 104 -1.92 -15.55 -6.13
N VAL A 105 -3.01 -15.24 -5.42
CA VAL A 105 -4.09 -14.33 -5.85
C VAL A 105 -4.68 -13.64 -4.63
N PHE A 106 -4.96 -12.35 -4.79
CA PHE A 106 -5.73 -11.53 -3.87
C PHE A 106 -6.58 -10.54 -4.68
N SER A 107 -7.75 -10.97 -5.13
CA SER A 107 -8.59 -10.21 -6.06
C SER A 107 -10.08 -10.37 -5.75
N ASP A 108 -10.86 -9.35 -6.12
CA ASP A 108 -12.33 -9.36 -6.05
C ASP A 108 -12.87 -9.67 -4.63
N ASN A 109 -12.12 -9.34 -3.58
CA ASN A 109 -12.59 -9.55 -2.20
C ASN A 109 -13.36 -8.33 -1.68
N ASP A 110 -14.39 -8.57 -0.88
CA ASP A 110 -15.29 -7.56 -0.32
C ASP A 110 -15.07 -7.42 1.20
N PHE A 111 -14.74 -6.21 1.67
CA PHE A 111 -14.49 -5.88 3.07
C PHE A 111 -15.57 -4.94 3.61
N ALA A 112 -16.58 -5.51 4.27
CA ALA A 112 -17.72 -4.78 4.84
C ALA A 112 -17.65 -4.74 6.38
N GLU A 113 -17.76 -3.55 6.98
CA GLU A 113 -17.62 -3.34 8.43
C GLU A 113 -16.26 -3.84 8.98
N VAL A 114 -15.22 -3.84 8.13
CA VAL A 114 -13.85 -4.22 8.50
C VAL A 114 -12.95 -2.97 8.49
N PRO A 115 -12.72 -2.32 9.64
CA PRO A 115 -12.02 -1.03 9.68
C PRO A 115 -10.55 -1.12 9.25
N VAL A 116 -9.93 -2.30 9.37
CA VAL A 116 -8.59 -2.60 8.87
C VAL A 116 -8.68 -3.79 7.93
N ALA A 117 -8.85 -3.54 6.64
CA ALA A 117 -9.01 -4.61 5.66
C ALA A 117 -7.74 -5.44 5.53
N LEU A 118 -6.58 -4.78 5.51
CA LEU A 118 -5.28 -5.43 5.35
C LEU A 118 -4.24 -4.87 6.33
N ARG A 119 -3.40 -5.76 6.85
CA ARG A 119 -2.13 -5.45 7.53
C ARG A 119 -0.99 -6.21 6.89
N ILE A 120 -0.14 -5.52 6.14
CA ILE A 120 0.83 -6.16 5.25
C ILE A 120 2.17 -5.41 5.22
N GLY A 121 3.19 -6.05 4.67
CA GLY A 121 4.45 -5.38 4.32
C GLY A 121 4.36 -4.65 2.98
N PRO A 122 5.31 -3.73 2.70
CA PRO A 122 5.32 -2.96 1.46
C PRO A 122 5.54 -3.83 0.21
N GLU A 123 6.28 -4.93 0.35
CA GLU A 123 6.45 -5.89 -0.75
C GLU A 123 5.15 -6.66 -1.04
N GLN A 124 4.43 -7.09 0.01
CA GLN A 124 3.14 -7.77 -0.12
C GLN A 124 2.05 -6.89 -0.74
N LEU A 125 2.10 -5.56 -0.57
CA LEU A 125 1.14 -4.68 -1.23
C LEU A 125 1.18 -4.83 -2.77
N GLY A 126 2.31 -5.26 -3.34
CA GLY A 126 2.44 -5.56 -4.76
C GLY A 126 1.63 -6.76 -5.26
N THR A 127 1.07 -7.58 -4.37
CA THR A 127 0.26 -8.75 -4.73
C THR A 127 -1.25 -8.52 -4.58
N VAL A 128 -1.66 -7.35 -4.07
CA VAL A 128 -3.07 -6.99 -3.87
C VAL A 128 -3.62 -6.37 -5.16
N ALA A 129 -4.59 -7.03 -5.78
CA ALA A 129 -5.25 -6.49 -6.97
C ALA A 129 -6.07 -5.23 -6.66
N GLY A 130 -6.34 -4.42 -7.68
CA GLY A 130 -7.10 -3.17 -7.54
C GLY A 130 -8.62 -3.31 -7.61
N ASP A 131 -9.13 -4.53 -7.75
CA ASP A 131 -10.55 -4.87 -7.86
C ASP A 131 -11.19 -5.29 -6.53
N ASN A 132 -10.45 -5.20 -5.41
CA ASN A 132 -11.01 -5.42 -4.09
C ASN A 132 -11.92 -4.25 -3.66
N HIS A 133 -12.97 -4.57 -2.92
CA HIS A 133 -14.00 -3.65 -2.48
C HIS A 133 -13.90 -3.39 -0.98
N TYR A 134 -14.08 -2.13 -0.59
CA TYR A 134 -13.87 -1.66 0.77
C TYR A 134 -14.96 -0.66 1.16
N ASP A 135 -15.44 -0.76 2.40
CA ASP A 135 -16.27 0.29 2.98
C ASP A 135 -15.50 1.61 3.16
N GLU A 136 -16.23 2.72 3.23
CA GLU A 136 -15.68 4.08 3.34
C GLU A 136 -14.70 4.25 4.51
N ALA A 137 -14.93 3.55 5.63
CA ALA A 137 -14.09 3.63 6.83
C ALA A 137 -12.91 2.65 6.83
N ALA A 138 -12.84 1.74 5.87
CA ALA A 138 -11.78 0.74 5.80
C ALA A 138 -10.46 1.35 5.33
N ARG A 139 -9.34 0.76 5.77
CA ARG A 139 -7.99 1.15 5.34
C ARG A 139 -7.10 -0.06 5.15
N ILE A 140 -6.03 0.15 4.40
CA ILE A 140 -4.92 -0.79 4.24
C ILE A 140 -3.75 -0.27 5.08
N GLU A 141 -3.29 -1.04 6.06
CA GLU A 141 -2.14 -0.72 6.90
C GLU A 141 -0.90 -1.42 6.36
N VAL A 142 0.08 -0.63 5.92
CA VAL A 142 1.39 -1.10 5.46
C VAL A 142 2.41 -0.84 6.55
N ALA A 143 2.95 -1.91 7.12
CA ALA A 143 3.99 -1.82 8.13
C ALA A 143 5.28 -1.23 7.54
N ARG A 144 6.17 -0.73 8.41
CA ARG A 144 7.54 -0.38 8.01
C ARG A 144 8.22 -1.59 7.37
N GLY A 145 9.01 -1.36 6.32
CA GLY A 145 9.63 -2.48 5.62
C GLY A 145 10.41 -2.08 4.39
N LYS A 146 10.66 -3.09 3.55
CA LYS A 146 11.43 -2.94 2.33
C LYS A 146 10.72 -3.56 1.14
N VAL A 147 10.99 -3.01 -0.03
CA VAL A 147 10.71 -3.59 -1.33
C VAL A 147 12.05 -4.03 -1.89
N GLU A 148 12.31 -5.34 -1.87
CA GLU A 148 13.60 -5.92 -2.27
C GLU A 148 13.52 -6.68 -3.62
N HIS A 149 12.31 -6.82 -4.15
CA HIS A 149 12.01 -7.29 -5.50
C HIS A 149 11.08 -6.30 -6.21
N ASP A 150 11.04 -6.34 -7.55
CA ASP A 150 10.14 -5.48 -8.31
C ASP A 150 8.69 -5.68 -7.85
N ALA A 151 8.03 -4.57 -7.52
CA ALA A 151 6.67 -4.56 -7.00
C ALA A 151 5.85 -3.48 -7.70
N SER A 152 4.57 -3.77 -7.92
CA SER A 152 3.61 -2.82 -8.52
C SER A 152 2.43 -2.63 -7.59
N TRP A 153 2.29 -1.44 -6.99
CA TRP A 153 1.15 -1.11 -6.17
C TRP A 153 -0.01 -0.64 -7.06
N ALA A 154 -1.03 -1.49 -7.18
CA ALA A 154 -2.28 -1.15 -7.84
C ALA A 154 -3.00 -0.01 -7.11
N VAL A 155 -3.91 0.68 -7.81
CA VAL A 155 -4.83 1.62 -7.15
C VAL A 155 -5.78 0.83 -6.26
N GLN A 156 -5.95 1.28 -5.02
CA GLN A 156 -6.86 0.66 -4.06
C GLN A 156 -8.09 1.52 -3.83
N GLY A 157 -9.23 0.87 -3.58
CA GLY A 157 -10.48 1.55 -3.21
C GLY A 157 -10.46 2.15 -1.80
N ALA A 158 -9.54 1.69 -0.95
CA ALA A 158 -9.28 2.19 0.39
C ALA A 158 -7.95 2.98 0.47
N PRO A 159 -7.82 3.94 1.42
CA PRO A 159 -6.55 4.62 1.67
C PRO A 159 -5.45 3.64 2.14
N ILE A 160 -4.24 3.84 1.62
CA ILE A 160 -3.04 3.07 1.99
C ILE A 160 -2.25 3.85 3.05
N HIS A 161 -2.25 3.35 4.28
CA HIS A 161 -1.60 3.94 5.44
C HIS A 161 -0.24 3.27 5.69
N LEU A 162 0.85 3.98 5.41
CA LEU A 162 2.21 3.54 5.67
C LEU A 162 2.60 3.90 7.11
N LEU A 163 2.67 2.89 7.97
CA LEU A 163 2.88 3.04 9.41
C LEU A 163 4.33 3.35 9.79
N GLY A 164 5.24 3.42 8.81
CA GLY A 164 6.63 3.78 9.01
C GLY A 164 7.40 3.77 7.69
N ASP A 165 8.73 3.80 7.79
CA ASP A 165 9.58 3.92 6.62
C ASP A 165 9.42 2.74 5.65
N VAL A 166 9.44 3.08 4.36
CA VAL A 166 9.53 2.12 3.26
C VAL A 166 10.80 2.38 2.48
N TYR A 167 11.60 1.33 2.29
CA TYR A 167 12.83 1.40 1.50
C TYR A 167 12.77 0.53 0.25
N VAL A 168 13.17 1.09 -0.89
CA VAL A 168 13.33 0.35 -2.15
C VAL A 168 14.83 0.17 -2.42
N ASP A 169 15.31 -1.07 -2.37
CA ASP A 169 16.74 -1.42 -2.47
C ASP A 169 16.91 -2.75 -3.26
N LYS A 170 18.11 -3.36 -3.25
CA LYS A 170 18.42 -4.66 -3.87
C LYS A 170 18.14 -4.79 -5.38
N ASN A 171 18.26 -3.68 -6.10
CA ASN A 171 17.93 -3.52 -7.51
C ASN A 171 16.43 -3.57 -7.83
N ALA A 172 15.56 -3.49 -6.82
CA ALA A 172 14.12 -3.43 -7.02
C ALA A 172 13.67 -2.11 -7.63
N THR A 173 12.58 -2.19 -8.38
CA THR A 173 11.77 -1.07 -8.85
C THR A 173 10.40 -1.13 -8.17
N LEU A 174 10.04 -0.07 -7.47
CA LEU A 174 8.67 0.11 -6.99
C LEU A 174 7.90 0.95 -8.00
N THR A 175 6.89 0.35 -8.61
CA THR A 175 5.94 1.03 -9.50
C THR A 175 4.66 1.35 -8.72
N VAL A 176 4.20 2.59 -8.75
CA VAL A 176 2.93 2.98 -8.13
C VAL A 176 1.97 3.43 -9.22
N ALA A 177 0.80 2.79 -9.29
CA ALA A 177 -0.20 3.09 -10.31
C ALA A 177 -0.79 4.50 -10.13
N ALA A 178 -1.10 5.17 -11.24
CA ALA A 178 -1.72 6.49 -11.28
C ALA A 178 -3.05 6.53 -10.48
N GLY A 179 -3.29 7.59 -9.72
CA GLY A 179 -4.50 7.74 -8.89
C GLY A 179 -4.36 7.23 -7.45
N ASN A 180 -3.23 6.59 -7.11
CA ASN A 180 -2.96 6.15 -5.74
C ASN A 180 -2.86 7.32 -4.75
N ARG A 181 -3.29 7.05 -3.50
CA ARG A 181 -3.11 7.93 -2.35
C ARG A 181 -2.35 7.18 -1.26
N LEU A 182 -1.15 7.64 -0.96
CA LEU A 182 -0.27 7.06 0.04
C LEU A 182 -0.18 8.01 1.24
N ALA A 183 -0.66 7.53 2.38
CA ALA A 183 -0.78 8.25 3.64
C ALA A 183 0.30 7.76 4.62
N PHE A 184 1.29 8.59 4.92
CA PHE A 184 2.46 8.24 5.73
C PHE A 184 2.26 8.67 7.19
N ALA A 185 2.64 7.80 8.12
CA ALA A 185 2.75 8.17 9.53
C ALA A 185 3.73 9.34 9.73
N ALA A 186 3.57 10.08 10.85
CA ALA A 186 4.46 11.17 11.20
C ALA A 186 5.95 10.75 11.13
N GLY A 187 6.77 11.58 10.48
CA GLY A 187 8.20 11.35 10.27
C GLY A 187 8.58 10.21 9.32
N ALA A 188 7.63 9.41 8.82
CA ALA A 188 7.94 8.27 7.94
C ALA A 188 8.45 8.73 6.57
N VAL A 189 9.44 8.02 6.04
CA VAL A 189 10.10 8.34 4.76
C VAL A 189 9.83 7.26 3.71
N LEU A 190 9.67 7.68 2.45
CA LEU A 190 9.85 6.80 1.29
C LEU A 190 11.30 6.91 0.80
N GLY A 191 12.12 5.94 1.18
CA GLY A 191 13.54 5.88 0.84
C GLY A 191 13.79 5.02 -0.40
N VAL A 192 14.63 5.49 -1.31
CA VAL A 192 14.99 4.74 -2.53
C VAL A 192 16.49 4.74 -2.69
N GLY A 193 17.07 3.56 -2.91
CA GLY A 193 18.48 3.40 -3.22
C GLY A 193 19.43 3.94 -2.16
N TYR A 194 19.16 3.64 -0.89
CA TYR A 194 19.93 4.15 0.24
C TYR A 194 21.19 3.33 0.48
N TYR A 195 21.07 2.00 0.42
CA TYR A 195 22.16 1.06 0.66
C TYR A 195 22.60 0.32 -0.60
N GLN A 196 21.67 0.09 -1.51
CA GLN A 196 21.90 -0.62 -2.77
C GLN A 196 21.11 0.07 -3.87
N ARG A 197 21.25 -0.35 -5.13
CA ARG A 197 20.45 0.22 -6.20
C ARG A 197 18.96 0.04 -5.89
N GLY A 198 18.16 1.07 -6.17
CA GLY A 198 16.71 1.03 -6.11
C GLY A 198 16.12 2.06 -7.08
N ALA A 199 14.90 1.83 -7.52
CA ALA A 199 14.18 2.72 -8.43
C ALA A 199 12.73 2.93 -7.99
N LEU A 200 12.19 4.10 -8.28
CA LEU A 200 10.80 4.46 -8.01
C LEU A 200 10.16 4.98 -9.30
N ASP A 201 9.11 4.32 -9.75
CA ASP A 201 8.37 4.70 -10.97
C ASP A 201 6.94 5.11 -10.63
N MET A 202 6.66 6.42 -10.77
CA MET A 202 5.37 7.04 -10.50
C MET A 202 4.97 7.87 -11.72
N ARG A 203 4.43 7.21 -12.74
CA ARG A 203 3.96 7.86 -13.97
C ARG A 203 2.45 8.05 -13.93
N ALA A 204 2.03 9.19 -13.39
CA ALA A 204 0.62 9.56 -13.29
C ALA A 204 0.19 10.54 -14.41
N SER A 205 -1.09 10.89 -14.42
CA SER A 205 -1.64 11.92 -15.32
C SER A 205 -2.26 13.07 -14.53
N ALA A 206 -2.63 14.15 -15.20
CA ALA A 206 -3.32 15.27 -14.57
C ALA A 206 -4.68 14.86 -13.96
N ASP A 207 -5.37 13.91 -14.60
CA ASP A 207 -6.70 13.44 -14.20
C ASP A 207 -6.64 12.40 -13.07
N ALA A 208 -5.54 11.65 -12.98
CA ALA A 208 -5.31 10.64 -11.96
C ALA A 208 -3.90 10.82 -11.33
N PRO A 209 -3.64 11.92 -10.61
CA PRO A 209 -2.34 12.16 -9.98
C PRO A 209 -2.07 11.16 -8.85
N ILE A 210 -0.80 10.87 -8.58
CA ILE A 210 -0.40 10.16 -7.35
C ILE A 210 -0.24 11.18 -6.23
N VAL A 211 -0.83 10.90 -5.06
CA VAL A 211 -0.77 11.78 -3.88
C VAL A 211 0.02 11.10 -2.77
N LEU A 212 1.00 11.82 -2.23
CA LEU A 212 1.85 11.41 -1.12
C LEU A 212 1.70 12.45 0.00
N GLY A 213 1.31 12.04 1.20
CA GLY A 213 1.07 12.98 2.30
C GLY A 213 1.02 12.31 3.66
N PRO A 214 0.86 13.08 4.75
CA PRO A 214 0.67 12.51 6.07
C PRO A 214 -0.67 11.75 6.15
N ALA A 215 -0.73 10.73 7.01
CA ALA A 215 -1.94 9.97 7.28
C ALA A 215 -2.99 10.75 8.08
N GLU A 216 -2.55 11.74 8.85
CA GLU A 216 -3.41 12.59 9.66
C GLU A 216 -3.16 14.08 9.35
N ASP A 217 -4.23 14.86 9.35
CA ASP A 217 -4.14 16.30 9.17
C ASP A 217 -3.31 16.95 10.28
N GLY A 218 -2.51 17.95 9.88
CA GLY A 218 -1.62 18.67 10.79
C GLY A 218 -0.33 17.92 11.15
N GLN A 219 -0.22 16.62 10.85
CA GLN A 219 1.05 15.92 10.92
C GLN A 219 1.95 16.22 9.72
N ARG A 220 3.23 15.85 9.84
CA ARG A 220 4.19 15.91 8.75
C ARG A 220 4.94 14.59 8.62
N TRP A 221 5.19 14.18 7.40
CA TRP A 221 5.97 12.99 7.06
C TRP A 221 7.35 13.38 6.53
N GLY A 222 8.27 12.44 6.41
CA GLY A 222 9.66 12.71 6.05
C GLY A 222 9.91 13.04 4.58
N GLY A 223 8.93 12.84 3.69
CA GLY A 223 9.07 13.06 2.25
C GLY A 223 9.70 11.89 1.51
N VAL A 224 10.01 12.09 0.23
CA VAL A 224 10.73 11.13 -0.61
C VAL A 224 12.23 11.40 -0.54
N VAL A 225 13.02 10.38 -0.17
CA VAL A 225 14.48 10.49 -0.06
C VAL A 225 15.14 9.53 -1.04
N LEU A 226 15.81 10.09 -2.05
CA LEU A 226 16.58 9.36 -3.04
C LEU A 226 18.05 9.33 -2.60
N GLY A 227 18.52 8.15 -2.18
CA GLY A 227 19.89 7.90 -1.74
C GLY A 227 20.89 7.82 -2.90
N GLY A 228 22.19 7.71 -2.59
CA GLY A 228 23.26 7.76 -3.58
C GLY A 228 23.21 6.67 -4.66
N PHE A 229 22.45 5.60 -4.43
CA PHE A 229 22.25 4.49 -5.36
C PHE A 229 20.88 4.53 -6.06
N ALA A 230 20.05 5.56 -5.83
CA ALA A 230 18.79 5.74 -6.54
C ALA A 230 19.05 5.99 -8.03
N ARG A 231 18.53 5.13 -8.90
CA ARG A 231 18.66 5.23 -10.36
C ARG A 231 17.30 5.08 -11.00
N ASP A 232 17.16 5.63 -12.21
CA ASP A 232 15.96 5.48 -13.03
C ASP A 232 14.65 5.86 -12.32
N THR A 233 14.72 6.78 -11.34
CA THR A 233 13.54 7.27 -10.62
C THR A 233 12.78 8.25 -11.51
N HIS A 234 11.46 8.08 -11.61
CA HIS A 234 10.59 8.94 -12.40
C HIS A 234 9.35 9.33 -11.58
N LEU A 235 9.15 10.63 -11.40
CA LEU A 235 7.99 11.19 -10.73
C LEU A 235 7.28 12.09 -11.74
N GLU A 236 6.09 11.69 -12.17
CA GLU A 236 5.26 12.42 -13.13
C GLU A 236 3.84 12.60 -12.61
N HIS A 237 3.35 13.84 -12.59
CA HIS A 237 2.04 14.22 -12.02
C HIS A 237 1.85 13.77 -10.55
N VAL A 238 2.90 13.94 -9.74
CA VAL A 238 2.92 13.60 -8.31
C VAL A 238 2.62 14.84 -7.47
N ARG A 239 1.74 14.69 -6.47
CA ARG A 239 1.38 15.74 -5.51
C ARG A 239 1.83 15.32 -4.11
N LEU A 240 2.82 16.04 -3.58
CA LEU A 240 3.32 15.88 -2.22
C LEU A 240 2.57 16.84 -1.30
N ARG A 241 2.33 16.44 -0.05
CA ARG A 241 1.65 17.24 0.97
C ARG A 241 2.42 17.21 2.28
N SER A 242 2.63 18.38 2.88
CA SER A 242 3.04 18.53 4.29
C SER A 242 4.24 17.67 4.74
N SER A 243 5.34 17.65 3.98
CA SER A 243 6.56 17.01 4.48
C SER A 243 7.28 17.90 5.51
N GLU A 244 8.09 17.29 6.39
CA GLU A 244 8.90 17.98 7.39
C GLU A 244 9.95 18.89 6.76
N GLY A 245 10.59 18.43 5.69
CA GLY A 245 11.62 19.14 4.94
C GLY A 245 11.22 19.31 3.47
N PRO A 246 12.13 19.05 2.52
CA PRO A 246 11.75 19.07 1.12
C PRO A 246 10.72 17.96 0.80
N GLY A 247 9.97 18.13 -0.28
CA GLY A 247 9.06 17.08 -0.77
C GLY A 247 9.83 15.88 -1.33
N VAL A 248 10.87 16.17 -2.12
CA VAL A 248 11.83 15.20 -2.65
C VAL A 248 13.25 15.67 -2.37
N GLU A 249 14.07 14.82 -1.74
CA GLU A 249 15.49 15.05 -1.53
C GLU A 249 16.35 14.07 -2.31
N LEU A 250 17.20 14.57 -3.20
CA LEU A 250 18.22 13.79 -3.90
C LEU A 250 19.56 13.94 -3.20
N ARG A 251 20.10 12.84 -2.69
CA ARG A 251 21.38 12.80 -1.99
C ARG A 251 22.47 12.24 -2.89
N GLU A 252 23.70 12.67 -2.63
CA GLU A 252 24.91 12.19 -3.33
C GLU A 252 24.74 12.15 -4.85
N GLN A 253 24.82 10.97 -5.46
CA GLN A 253 24.79 10.71 -6.90
C GLN A 253 23.39 10.29 -7.40
N ALA A 254 22.33 10.51 -6.61
CA ALA A 254 20.97 10.09 -6.95
C ALA A 254 20.51 10.65 -8.31
N GLU A 255 19.68 9.88 -9.01
CA GLU A 255 19.17 10.25 -10.33
C GLU A 255 17.63 10.23 -10.34
N ALA A 256 17.00 11.30 -10.82
CA ALA A 256 15.54 11.35 -10.97
C ALA A 256 15.09 12.21 -12.16
N THR A 257 13.95 11.85 -12.74
CA THR A 257 13.18 12.66 -13.70
C THR A 257 11.92 13.19 -13.03
N LEU A 258 11.67 14.52 -13.08
CA LEU A 258 10.63 15.18 -12.29
C LEU A 258 9.67 16.02 -13.15
N VAL A 259 8.54 15.44 -13.55
CA VAL A 259 7.58 16.06 -14.46
C VAL A 259 6.29 16.42 -13.73
N LYS A 260 5.91 17.69 -13.67
CA LYS A 260 4.67 18.14 -13.01
C LYS A 260 4.57 17.66 -11.55
N VAL A 261 5.66 17.80 -10.79
CA VAL A 261 5.69 17.48 -9.36
C VAL A 261 5.39 18.73 -8.55
N ASP A 262 4.40 18.66 -7.69
CA ASP A 262 4.00 19.76 -6.81
C ASP A 262 4.16 19.35 -5.35
N CYS A 263 4.60 20.28 -4.50
CA CYS A 263 4.38 20.14 -3.06
C CYS A 263 3.59 21.30 -2.48
N ALA A 264 2.54 20.96 -1.73
CA ALA A 264 1.76 21.88 -0.92
C ALA A 264 2.08 21.71 0.56
N GLY A 265 2.38 22.81 1.26
CA GLY A 265 2.66 22.80 2.70
C GLY A 265 3.96 22.12 3.14
N CYS A 266 4.90 21.83 2.23
CA CYS A 266 6.21 21.28 2.57
C CYS A 266 7.00 22.24 3.47
N GLY A 267 7.77 21.72 4.44
CA GLY A 267 8.64 22.52 5.31
C GLY A 267 9.88 23.09 4.62
N GLY A 268 10.29 22.48 3.50
CA GLY A 268 11.37 22.93 2.63
C GLY A 268 10.91 23.05 1.18
N ALA A 269 11.86 23.11 0.23
CA ALA A 269 11.51 23.21 -1.18
C ALA A 269 10.81 21.95 -1.70
N THR A 270 10.02 22.04 -2.78
CA THR A 270 9.45 20.83 -3.42
C THR A 270 10.54 19.83 -3.78
N VAL A 271 11.67 20.31 -4.32
CA VAL A 271 12.85 19.47 -4.60
C VAL A 271 14.12 20.12 -4.10
N LYS A 272 14.98 19.32 -3.46
CA LYS A 272 16.36 19.66 -3.08
C LYS A 272 17.30 18.58 -3.60
N TRP A 273 18.50 18.95 -4.07
CA TRP A 273 19.48 17.97 -4.54
C TRP A 273 20.93 18.33 -4.20
N SER A 274 21.79 17.31 -4.12
CA SER A 274 23.25 17.43 -3.95
C SER A 274 23.97 17.75 -5.26
N CYS A 275 25.19 18.29 -5.19
CA CYS A 275 25.98 18.66 -6.39
C CYS A 275 26.23 17.50 -7.37
N ALA A 276 26.33 16.27 -6.88
CA ALA A 276 26.59 15.10 -7.71
C ALA A 276 25.31 14.42 -8.25
N ALA A 277 24.13 14.91 -7.83
CA ALA A 277 22.86 14.33 -8.25
C ALA A 277 22.55 14.72 -9.70
N LYS A 278 21.85 13.85 -10.41
CA LYS A 278 21.37 14.12 -11.78
C LYS A 278 19.86 14.28 -11.77
N VAL A 279 19.39 15.48 -12.08
CA VAL A 279 17.96 15.75 -12.22
C VAL A 279 17.65 15.94 -13.70
N GLY A 280 16.98 14.96 -14.29
CA GLY A 280 16.41 15.06 -15.64
C GLY A 280 15.08 15.78 -15.60
N ASN A 281 14.75 16.56 -16.65
CA ASN A 281 13.49 17.29 -16.87
C ASN A 281 12.85 17.85 -15.58
N ILE A 282 13.07 19.14 -15.29
CA ILE A 282 12.62 19.75 -14.03
C ILE A 282 11.34 20.56 -14.27
N GLY A 283 10.19 19.91 -14.08
CA GLY A 283 8.87 20.53 -14.10
C GLY A 283 8.23 20.52 -12.72
N VAL A 284 8.72 21.32 -11.77
CA VAL A 284 8.23 21.30 -10.38
C VAL A 284 7.63 22.62 -9.92
N THR A 285 6.64 22.56 -9.04
CA THR A 285 5.96 23.72 -8.45
C THR A 285 5.90 23.63 -6.93
N ALA A 286 5.73 24.77 -6.29
CA ALA A 286 5.48 24.89 -4.86
C ALA A 286 4.15 25.62 -4.65
N SER A 287 3.32 25.09 -3.76
CA SER A 287 1.99 25.60 -3.44
C SER A 287 1.77 25.65 -1.93
N ASP A 288 0.68 26.30 -1.50
CA ASP A 288 0.18 26.36 -0.12
C ASP A 288 1.25 26.55 0.97
N GLY A 289 2.09 27.57 0.79
CA GLY A 289 3.11 27.95 1.78
C GLY A 289 4.41 27.16 1.71
N THR A 290 4.57 26.25 0.74
CA THR A 290 5.87 25.63 0.43
C THR A 290 6.89 26.72 0.05
N PRO A 291 8.05 26.83 0.74
CA PRO A 291 8.98 27.96 0.59
C PRO A 291 9.50 28.22 -0.82
N ALA A 292 9.77 27.16 -1.60
CA ALA A 292 10.32 27.27 -2.95
C ALA A 292 10.03 26.00 -3.76
N ALA A 293 9.98 26.11 -5.09
CA ALA A 293 9.88 24.93 -5.95
C ALA A 293 11.21 24.14 -5.97
N LEU A 294 12.34 24.84 -5.92
CA LEU A 294 13.68 24.27 -6.07
C LEU A 294 14.63 24.82 -5.01
N ALA A 295 15.44 23.93 -4.43
CA ALA A 295 16.61 24.26 -3.63
C ALA A 295 17.85 23.60 -4.24
N ALA A 296 18.46 24.30 -5.21
CA ALA A 296 19.67 23.85 -5.89
C ALA A 296 20.90 23.90 -4.96
N PRO A 297 21.87 23.00 -5.12
CA PRO A 297 23.10 23.03 -4.34
C PRO A 297 23.97 24.24 -4.71
N SER A 298 24.67 24.79 -3.72
CA SER A 298 25.61 25.90 -3.89
C SER A 298 27.07 25.44 -3.77
N GLY A 299 27.97 26.03 -4.56
CA GLY A 299 29.42 25.80 -4.42
C GLY A 299 29.91 24.46 -4.98
N CYS A 300 29.21 23.91 -5.98
CA CYS A 300 29.66 22.72 -6.69
C CYS A 300 30.99 23.02 -7.41
N LYS A 301 31.98 22.15 -7.20
CA LYS A 301 33.33 22.23 -7.77
C LYS A 301 33.53 21.15 -8.82
#